data_AF-A0AAW4B9Z2-F1
#
_entry.id   AF-A0AAW4B9Z2-F1
#
_cell.length_a   1.000
_cell.length_b   1.000
_cell.length_c   1.000
_cell.angle_alpha   90.00
_cell.angle_beta   90.00
_cell.angle_gamma   90.00
#
_symmetry.space_group_name_H-M   'P 1'
#
loop_
_entity.id
_entity.type
_entity.pdbx_description
1 polymer ?
#
loop_
_entity_poly.entity_id
_entity_poly.type
_entity_poly.pdbx_seq_one_letter_code
_entity_poly.pdbx_strand_id
1 'polypeptide(L)' 'MRGKINIINSSEDAKSAGLTRDQVVALATITVRYDDAQYPDNYEKNLKYGDNGYIEPIWRFEEKIDEAVMSRFGY' A
#
# COMPACT_ATOMS: atom_id res chain seq x y z
N MET A 1 -6.94 -14.43 -24.88
CA MET A 1 -7.11 -12.97 -25.02
C MET A 1 -6.88 -12.35 -23.64
N ARG A 2 -5.72 -11.71 -23.41
CA ARG A 2 -5.44 -10.97 -22.16
C ARG A 2 -6.25 -9.68 -22.22
N GLY A 3 -7.33 -9.63 -21.44
CA GLY A 3 -8.22 -8.47 -21.36
C GLY A 3 -7.44 -7.22 -21.00
N LYS A 4 -7.75 -6.12 -21.70
CA LYS A 4 -7.22 -4.79 -21.46
C LYS A 4 -7.39 -4.44 -19.98
N ILE A 5 -6.31 -4.53 -19.21
CA ILE A 5 -6.21 -3.77 -17.97
C ILE A 5 -5.99 -2.34 -18.46
N ASN A 6 -7.08 -1.59 -18.64
CA ASN A 6 -6.96 -0.14 -18.78
C ASN A 6 -6.31 0.31 -17.48
N ILE A 7 -5.05 0.76 -17.55
CA ILE A 7 -4.34 1.29 -16.39
C ILE A 7 -5.07 2.59 -16.03
N ILE A 8 -5.93 2.52 -15.02
CA ILE A 8 -6.77 3.65 -14.62
C ILE A 8 -5.91 4.58 -13.77
N ASN A 9 -5.36 5.63 -14.38
CA ASN A 9 -4.40 6.52 -13.74
C ASN A 9 -4.96 7.92 -13.46
N SER A 10 -6.16 8.24 -13.99
CA SER A 10 -6.72 9.60 -13.96
C SER A 10 -8.24 9.62 -13.75
N SER A 11 -8.77 10.78 -13.36
CA SER A 11 -10.21 11.05 -13.24
C SER A 11 -10.96 10.88 -14.57
N GLU A 12 -10.30 11.10 -15.70
CA GLU A 12 -10.89 10.95 -17.03
C GLU A 12 -11.02 9.47 -17.43
N ASP A 13 -10.05 8.64 -17.03
CA ASP A 13 -10.11 7.19 -17.19
C ASP A 13 -11.21 6.58 -16.32
N ALA A 14 -11.35 7.04 -15.06
CA ALA A 14 -12.42 6.58 -14.17
C ALA A 14 -13.81 6.96 -14.67
N LYS A 15 -13.98 8.18 -15.19
CA LYS A 15 -15.25 8.63 -15.80
C LYS A 15 -15.58 7.82 -17.05
N SER A 16 -14.59 7.57 -17.91
CA SER A 16 -14.76 6.75 -19.11
C SER A 16 -15.04 5.28 -18.80
N ALA A 17 -14.50 4.77 -17.69
CA ALA A 17 -14.75 3.42 -17.19
C ALA A 17 -16.05 3.30 -16.36
N GLY A 18 -16.74 4.40 -16.09
CA GLY A 18 -17.98 4.41 -15.31
C GLY A 18 -17.79 4.00 -13.84
N LEU A 19 -16.61 4.23 -13.27
CA LEU A 19 -16.32 3.81 -11.89
C LEU A 19 -17.15 4.62 -10.89
N THR A 20 -17.78 3.92 -9.95
CA THR A 20 -18.45 4.55 -8.82
C THR A 20 -17.42 4.97 -7.76
N ARG A 21 -17.79 5.93 -6.90
CA ARG A 21 -16.94 6.35 -5.77
C ARG A 21 -16.50 5.16 -4.90
N ASP A 22 -17.39 4.21 -4.65
CA ASP A 22 -17.09 3.03 -3.83
C ASP A 22 -16.03 2.13 -4.49
N GLN A 23 -16.05 2.01 -5.82
CA GLN A 23 -15.03 1.27 -6.56
C GLN A 23 -13.69 2.00 -6.53
N VAL A 24 -13.69 3.33 -6.60
CA VAL A 24 -12.48 4.15 -6.46
C VAL A 24 -11.89 4.02 -5.05
N VAL A 25 -12.72 4.04 -4.02
CA VAL A 25 -12.29 3.80 -2.63
C VAL A 25 -11.68 2.41 -2.50
N ALA A 26 -12.33 1.37 -3.04
CA ALA A 26 -11.79 0.01 -3.00
C ALA A 26 -10.43 -0.11 -3.74
N LEU A 27 -10.24 0.63 -4.83
CA LEU A 27 -8.96 0.69 -5.56
C LEU A 27 -7.89 1.48 -4.80
N ALA A 28 -8.30 2.52 -4.06
CA ALA A 28 -7.41 3.36 -3.26
C ALA A 28 -7.08 2.75 -1.89
N THR A 29 -7.86 1.77 -1.42
CA THR A 29 -7.57 1.03 -0.19
C THR A 29 -6.32 0.18 -0.40
N ILE A 30 -5.27 0.54 0.31
CA ILE A 30 -4.00 -0.17 0.34
C ILE A 30 -3.78 -0.79 1.72
N THR A 31 -3.13 -1.95 1.76
CA THR A 31 -2.62 -2.53 3.00
C THR A 31 -1.21 -2.01 3.25
N VAL A 32 -1.04 -1.22 4.30
CA VAL A 32 0.27 -0.71 4.73
C VAL A 32 0.83 -1.62 5.80
N ARG A 33 2.10 -2.00 5.65
CA ARG A 33 2.84 -2.82 6.62
C ARG A 33 3.74 -1.92 7.47
N TYR A 34 3.55 -1.98 8.78
CA TYR A 34 4.41 -1.36 9.79
C TYR A 34 5.23 -2.43 10.49
N ASP A 35 6.47 -2.08 10.81
CA ASP A 35 7.32 -2.84 11.72
C ASP A 35 7.33 -2.11 13.06
N ASP A 36 6.66 -2.68 14.05
CA ASP A 36 6.56 -2.11 15.40
C ASP A 36 7.65 -2.67 16.34
N ALA A 37 8.60 -3.46 15.84
CA ALA A 37 9.72 -3.94 16.64
C ALA A 37 10.58 -2.77 17.14
N GLN A 38 11.03 -2.89 18.39
CA GLN A 38 11.92 -1.91 19.01
C GLN A 38 13.37 -2.29 18.70
N TYR A 39 14.01 -1.50 17.83
CA TYR A 39 15.41 -1.67 17.48
C TYR A 39 16.27 -0.67 18.25
N PRO A 40 17.40 -1.10 18.87
CA PRO A 40 18.35 -0.16 19.46
C PRO A 40 19.00 0.72 18.37
N ASP A 41 19.50 1.90 18.76
CA ASP A 41 20.07 2.88 17.81
C ASP A 41 21.22 2.33 16.95
N ASN A 42 21.96 1.36 17.47
CA ASN A 42 23.07 0.68 16.80
C ASN A 42 22.69 -0.66 16.17
N TYR A 43 21.41 -0.92 15.96
CA TYR A 43 20.94 -2.18 15.36
C TYR A 43 21.43 -2.36 13.92
N GLU A 44 22.09 -3.49 13.66
CA GLU A 44 22.57 -3.84 12.34
C GLU A 44 21.42 -4.39 11.48
N LYS A 45 20.95 -3.59 10.52
CA LYS A 45 19.79 -3.90 9.66
C LYS A 45 20.01 -5.05 8.67
N ASN A 46 21.24 -5.54 8.55
CA ASN A 46 21.60 -6.62 7.64
C ASN A 46 21.57 -8.00 8.32
N LEU A 47 21.33 -8.05 9.64
CA LEU A 47 21.19 -9.30 10.38
C LEU A 47 20.03 -10.12 9.82
N LYS A 48 20.27 -11.42 9.67
CA LYS A 48 19.30 -12.39 9.19
C LYS A 48 18.77 -13.21 10.36
N TYR A 49 17.65 -13.88 10.11
CA TYR A 49 17.07 -14.80 11.07
C TYR A 49 18.11 -15.85 11.51
N GLY A 50 18.36 -15.92 12.82
CA GLY A 50 19.35 -16.81 13.43
C GLY A 50 20.71 -16.17 13.71
N ASP A 51 20.99 -14.96 13.20
CA ASP A 51 22.19 -14.22 13.55
C ASP A 51 22.12 -13.70 14.99
N ASN A 52 23.28 -13.59 15.64
CA ASN A 52 23.35 -13.08 17.01
C ASN A 52 22.95 -11.59 17.03
N GLY A 53 21.97 -11.26 17.88
CA GLY A 53 21.41 -9.92 17.97
C GLY A 53 20.30 -9.64 16.97
N TYR A 54 19.90 -10.59 16.11
CA TYR A 54 18.73 -10.44 15.25
C TYR A 54 17.46 -10.24 16.09
N ILE A 55 16.72 -9.18 15.79
CA ILE A 55 15.41 -8.90 16.37
C ILE A 55 14.36 -9.17 15.30
N GLU A 56 13.40 -10.04 15.63
CA GLU A 56 12.31 -10.37 14.72
C GLU A 56 11.35 -9.18 14.58
N PRO A 57 11.07 -8.72 13.35
CA PRO A 57 10.12 -7.66 13.09
C PRO A 57 8.73 -7.99 13.64
N ILE A 58 8.05 -6.98 14.19
CA ILE A 58 6.66 -7.12 14.65
C ILE A 58 5.78 -6.49 13.57
N TRP A 59 5.24 -7.34 12.70
CA TRP A 59 4.44 -6.86 11.59
C TRP A 59 3.02 -6.50 12.02
N ARG A 60 2.65 -5.25 11.79
CA ARG A 60 1.25 -4.78 11.84
C ARG A 60 0.80 -4.39 10.44
N PHE A 61 -0.39 -4.81 10.07
CA PHE A 61 -1.02 -4.46 8.80
C PHE A 61 -2.21 -3.55 9.08
N GLU A 62 -2.27 -2.43 8.37
CA GLU A 62 -3.41 -1.50 8.44
C GLU A 62 -3.91 -1.20 7.05
N GLU A 63 -5.24 -1.22 6.89
CA GLU A 63 -5.87 -0.72 5.67
C GLU A 63 -5.96 0.80 5.74
N LYS A 64 -5.46 1.47 4.71
CA LYS A 64 -5.56 2.92 4.57
C LYS A 64 -6.03 3.25 3.17
N ILE A 65 -6.85 4.28 3.07
CA ILE A 65 -7.21 4.86 1.78
C ILE A 65 -6.07 5.78 1.38
N ASP A 66 -5.46 5.52 0.22
CA ASP A 66 -4.46 6.41 -0.34
C ASP A 66 -5.14 7.66 -0.90
N GLU A 67 -5.03 8.77 -0.15
CA GLU A 67 -5.58 10.07 -0.55
C GLU A 67 -4.95 10.60 -1.84
N ALA A 68 -3.71 10.22 -2.17
CA ALA A 68 -3.08 10.59 -3.43
C ALA A 68 -3.76 9.89 -4.62
N VAL A 69 -4.31 8.69 -4.41
CA VAL A 69 -5.12 8.01 -5.42
C VAL A 69 -6.51 8.65 -5.52
N MET A 70 -7.15 8.95 -4.38
CA MET A 70 -8.46 9.62 -4.35
C MET A 70 -8.44 10.97 -5.07
N SER A 71 -7.41 11.78 -4.83
CA SER A 71 -7.24 13.09 -5.47
C SER A 71 -7.05 13.00 -6.99
N ARG A 72 -6.40 11.93 -7.52
CA ARG A 72 -6.32 11.68 -8.97
C ARG A 72 -7.68 11.46 -9.61
N PHE A 73 -8.65 10.98 -8.84
CA PHE A 73 -10.02 10.76 -9.29
C PHE A 73 -10.94 11.96 -9.04
N GLY A 74 -10.43 13.04 -8.43
CA GLY A 74 -11.17 14.28 -8.18
C GLY A 74 -12.08 14.21 -6.95
N TYR A 75 -11.74 13.36 -5.97
CA TYR A 75 -12.41 13.25 -4.68
C TYR A 75 -11.58 13.84 -3.55
#